data_AF-A0A7S8EBL7-F1
#
_entry.id   AF-A0A7S8EBL7-F1
#
_cell.length_a   1.000
_cell.length_b   1.000
_cell.length_c   1.000
_cell.angle_alpha   90.00
_cell.angle_beta   90.00
_cell.angle_gamma   90.00
#
_symmetry.space_group_name_H-M   'P 1'
#
loop_
_entity.id
_entity.type
_entity.pdbx_description
1 polymer ?
#
loop_
_entity_poly.entity_id
_entity_poly.type
_entity_poly.pdbx_seq_one_letter_code
_entity_poly.pdbx_strand_id
1 'polypeptide(L)'
;METISMHYQHQSTASHTPKRHRFTVFAFYAVLLLLAACVPAQVPPQLAHTPGASITIDEDTINAGDFTVGYPRGWRVVKLNVAGTPAWFSFISPDDDLHIQVRAMPYDDDVVAAIEETITLNDTSLYLRGLTETGASDHLQTHFDWIQDHITPNN
;
A
#
# COMPACT_ATOMS: atom_id res chain seq x y z
N MET A 1 -1.55 70.27 80.97
CA MET A 1 -3.02 70.25 80.99
C MET A 1 -3.46 69.60 79.69
N GLU A 2 -4.47 68.74 79.77
CA GLU A 2 -5.15 68.03 78.67
C GLU A 2 -4.42 66.84 78.02
N THR A 3 -4.59 65.72 78.73
CA THR A 3 -4.91 64.37 78.26
C THR A 3 -5.88 64.37 77.07
N ILE A 4 -5.57 63.67 75.97
CA ILE A 4 -6.58 63.01 75.11
C ILE A 4 -6.06 61.64 74.67
N SER A 5 -6.90 60.66 75.00
CA SER A 5 -6.84 59.22 74.71
C SER A 5 -7.46 58.93 73.34
N MET A 6 -6.94 57.96 72.58
CA MET A 6 -7.71 57.10 71.64
C MET A 6 -6.72 56.11 70.99
N HIS A 7 -6.75 54.81 71.31
CA HIS A 7 -7.69 53.80 70.81
C HIS A 7 -7.50 53.56 69.30
N TYR A 8 -6.87 52.46 68.86
CA TYR A 8 -7.51 51.55 67.90
C TYR A 8 -6.75 50.25 67.57
N GLN A 9 -7.57 49.21 67.50
CA GLN A 9 -7.52 47.83 67.00
C GLN A 9 -6.29 47.19 66.32
N HIS A 10 -5.89 46.10 66.97
CA HIS A 10 -5.67 44.74 66.45
C HIS A 10 -6.39 44.40 65.11
N GLN A 11 -5.64 44.04 64.06
CA GLN A 11 -6.15 43.16 63.00
C GLN A 11 -5.12 42.06 62.67
N SER A 12 -5.57 40.84 62.97
CA SER A 12 -4.98 39.55 62.63
C SER A 12 -5.67 39.00 61.38
N THR A 13 -5.07 37.96 60.79
CA THR A 13 -5.63 37.00 59.79
C THR A 13 -5.65 37.48 58.33
N ALA A 14 -5.41 36.66 57.31
CA ALA A 14 -4.99 35.25 57.22
C ALA A 14 -4.42 35.00 55.80
N SER A 15 -3.53 34.01 55.70
CA SER A 15 -2.99 33.49 54.44
C SER A 15 -4.08 32.79 53.62
N HIS A 16 -4.41 33.34 52.46
CA HIS A 16 -5.32 32.69 51.51
C HIS A 16 -4.49 31.93 50.46
N THR A 17 -4.47 30.60 50.54
CA THR A 17 -3.97 29.73 49.47
C THR A 17 -5.16 29.20 48.65
N PRO A 18 -5.39 29.67 47.42
CA PRO A 18 -6.39 29.06 46.54
C PRO A 18 -5.71 28.00 45.66
N LYS A 19 -5.74 26.74 46.08
CA LYS A 19 -5.37 25.58 45.24
C LYS A 19 -6.47 24.54 45.36
N ARG A 20 -7.27 24.33 44.30
CA ARG A 20 -7.86 23.03 43.90
C ARG A 20 -8.86 23.10 42.74
N HIS A 21 -9.54 24.22 42.48
CA HIS A 21 -10.64 24.22 41.49
C HIS A 21 -10.24 24.30 40.01
N ARG A 22 -9.06 24.83 39.67
CA ARG A 22 -8.66 24.98 38.26
C ARG A 22 -8.21 23.68 37.57
N PHE A 23 -7.82 22.67 38.35
CA PHE A 23 -7.28 21.42 37.81
C PHE A 23 -8.39 20.47 37.35
N THR A 24 -9.54 20.48 38.03
CA THR A 24 -10.66 19.58 37.74
C THR A 24 -11.35 19.89 36.42
N VAL A 25 -11.47 21.17 36.08
CA VAL A 25 -12.11 21.63 34.83
C VAL A 25 -11.28 21.20 33.61
N PHE A 26 -9.95 21.31 33.69
CA PHE A 26 -9.05 20.94 32.60
C PHE A 26 -9.06 19.43 32.31
N ALA A 27 -9.09 18.60 33.36
CA ALA A 27 -9.18 17.16 33.23
C ALA A 27 -10.50 16.73 32.56
N PHE A 28 -11.61 17.38 32.88
CA PHE A 28 -12.90 17.09 32.28
C PHE A 28 -12.92 17.41 30.76
N TYR A 29 -12.37 18.56 30.35
CA TYR A 29 -12.25 18.89 28.92
C TYR A 29 -11.30 17.95 28.18
N ALA A 30 -10.18 17.55 28.79
CA ALA A 30 -9.26 16.60 28.19
C ALA A 30 -9.91 15.23 27.94
N VAL A 31 -10.72 14.74 28.89
CA VAL A 31 -11.47 13.49 28.74
C VAL A 31 -12.53 13.61 27.65
N LEU A 32 -13.26 14.73 27.57
CA LEU A 32 -14.23 14.95 26.50
C LEU A 32 -13.58 15.01 25.10
N LEU A 33 -12.40 15.61 24.98
CA LEU A 33 -11.65 15.63 23.71
C LEU A 33 -11.16 14.23 23.31
N LEU A 34 -10.72 13.41 24.27
CA LEU A 34 -10.33 12.02 24.01
C LEU A 34 -11.51 11.15 23.57
N LEU A 35 -12.69 11.36 24.16
CA LEU A 35 -13.90 10.64 23.77
C LEU A 35 -14.41 11.08 22.39
N ALA A 36 -14.23 12.35 22.01
CA ALA A 36 -14.57 12.85 20.68
C ALA A 36 -13.65 12.32 19.57
N ALA A 37 -12.44 11.84 19.91
CA ALA A 37 -11.51 11.24 18.95
C ALA A 37 -11.86 9.78 18.60
N CYS A 38 -12.82 9.17 19.30
CA CYS A 38 -13.28 7.81 19.04
C CYS A 38 -14.38 7.77 17.97
N VAL A 39 -14.14 8.39 16.82
CA VAL A 39 -15.02 8.24 15.65
C VAL A 39 -14.70 6.89 14.99
N PRO A 40 -15.69 6.03 14.71
CA PRO A 40 -15.46 4.78 14.00
C PRO A 40 -14.72 5.06 12.70
N ALA A 41 -13.63 4.34 12.44
CA ALA A 41 -12.92 4.44 11.18
C ALA A 41 -13.88 4.09 10.04
N GLN A 42 -14.39 5.09 9.33
CA GLN A 42 -15.19 4.87 8.14
C GLN A 42 -14.23 4.46 7.03
N VAL A 43 -14.42 3.25 6.49
CA VAL A 43 -13.70 2.80 5.31
C VAL A 43 -14.04 3.77 4.18
N PRO A 44 -13.05 4.41 3.53
CA PRO A 44 -13.33 5.30 2.41
C PRO A 44 -14.07 4.51 1.31
N PRO A 45 -15.14 5.09 0.71
CA PRO A 45 -15.97 4.39 -0.27
C PRO A 45 -15.20 3.76 -1.44
N GLN A 46 -14.02 4.29 -1.75
CA GLN A 46 -13.18 3.85 -2.87
C GLN A 46 -12.61 2.44 -2.71
N LEU A 47 -12.44 1.93 -1.48
CA LEU A 47 -11.95 0.55 -1.25
C LEU A 47 -13.07 -0.50 -1.33
N ALA A 48 -14.34 -0.09 -1.23
CA ALA A 48 -15.48 -0.99 -1.27
C ALA A 48 -15.92 -1.36 -2.71
N HIS A 49 -15.41 -0.65 -3.72
CA HIS A 49 -15.87 -0.74 -5.12
C HIS A 49 -14.79 -1.13 -6.13
N THR A 50 -13.65 -1.66 -5.68
CA THR A 50 -12.62 -2.25 -6.56
C THR A 50 -12.51 -3.76 -6.34
N PRO A 51 -13.59 -4.55 -6.54
CA PRO A 51 -13.49 -5.99 -6.46
C PRO A 51 -12.53 -6.48 -7.55
N GLY A 52 -11.46 -7.15 -7.13
CA GLY A 52 -10.49 -7.78 -7.99
C GLY A 52 -9.88 -8.96 -7.27
N ALA A 53 -9.36 -9.93 -8.03
CA ALA A 53 -8.63 -11.05 -7.44
C ALA A 53 -7.48 -10.50 -6.58
N SER A 54 -7.35 -11.04 -5.36
CA SER A 54 -6.21 -10.75 -4.50
C SER A 54 -4.95 -11.20 -5.22
N ILE A 55 -3.92 -10.36 -5.19
CA ILE A 55 -2.58 -10.75 -5.61
C ILE A 55 -1.72 -10.83 -4.36
N THR A 56 -0.90 -11.87 -4.26
CA THR A 56 0.12 -11.98 -3.23
C THR A 56 1.48 -11.85 -3.89
N ILE A 57 2.31 -10.95 -3.37
CA ILE A 57 3.67 -10.75 -3.85
C ILE A 57 4.60 -11.15 -2.70
N ASP A 58 5.51 -12.07 -2.98
CA ASP A 58 6.64 -12.42 -2.12
C ASP A 58 7.95 -11.92 -2.77
N GLU A 59 9.09 -12.18 -2.13
CA GLU A 59 10.42 -11.67 -2.54
C GLU A 59 10.73 -11.86 -4.03
N ASP A 60 10.35 -12.99 -4.61
CA ASP A 60 10.65 -13.36 -5.99
C ASP A 60 9.48 -14.03 -6.73
N THR A 61 8.28 -14.05 -6.14
CA THR A 61 7.10 -14.69 -6.73
C THR A 61 5.84 -13.85 -6.63
N ILE A 62 4.94 -14.01 -7.60
CA ILE A 62 3.62 -13.41 -7.63
C ILE A 62 2.59 -14.52 -7.77
N ASN A 63 1.65 -14.59 -6.84
CA ASN A 63 0.46 -15.41 -6.98
C ASN A 63 -0.72 -14.50 -7.38
N ALA A 64 -1.26 -14.74 -8.56
CA ALA A 64 -2.29 -13.90 -9.18
C ALA A 64 -3.68 -14.54 -9.26
N GLY A 65 -3.90 -15.66 -8.57
CA GLY A 65 -5.13 -16.44 -8.69
C GLY A 65 -5.12 -17.37 -9.90
N ASP A 66 -4.92 -16.85 -11.11
CA ASP A 66 -4.88 -17.64 -12.36
C ASP A 66 -3.60 -18.49 -12.48
N PHE A 67 -2.48 -17.92 -12.06
CA PHE A 67 -1.17 -18.54 -12.09
C PHE A 67 -0.27 -17.97 -11.00
N THR A 68 0.82 -18.68 -10.73
CA THR A 68 1.95 -18.17 -9.97
C THR A 68 3.15 -18.02 -10.90
N VAL A 69 3.91 -16.94 -10.77
CA VAL A 69 5.07 -16.65 -11.61
C VAL A 69 6.24 -16.14 -10.77
N GLY A 70 7.43 -16.68 -11.01
CA GLY A 70 8.68 -16.14 -10.49
C GLY A 70 9.18 -14.95 -11.32
N TYR A 71 9.90 -14.02 -10.69
CA TYR A 71 10.57 -12.92 -11.39
C TYR A 71 12.00 -12.71 -10.89
N PRO A 72 12.95 -12.26 -11.74
CA PRO A 72 14.33 -12.08 -11.30
C PRO A 72 14.45 -10.96 -10.27
N ARG A 73 15.35 -11.14 -9.30
CA ARG A 73 15.58 -10.12 -8.26
C ARG A 73 16.06 -8.80 -8.87
N GLY A 74 15.59 -7.70 -8.29
CA GLY A 74 15.91 -6.34 -8.74
C GLY A 74 15.05 -5.86 -9.90
N TRP A 75 14.25 -6.73 -10.51
CA TRP A 75 13.29 -6.33 -11.53
C TRP A 75 12.08 -5.65 -10.92
N ARG A 76 11.51 -4.70 -11.66
CA ARG A 76 10.27 -4.05 -11.30
C ARG A 76 9.11 -4.88 -11.81
N VAL A 77 8.08 -5.01 -10.97
CA VAL A 77 6.83 -5.67 -11.32
C VAL A 77 5.74 -4.62 -11.43
N VAL A 78 5.06 -4.56 -12.57
CA VAL A 78 3.93 -3.67 -12.80
C VAL A 78 2.69 -4.50 -13.10
N LYS A 79 1.66 -4.35 -12.26
CA LYS A 79 0.33 -4.88 -12.55
C LYS A 79 -0.37 -3.96 -13.54
N LEU A 80 -0.75 -4.49 -14.70
CA LEU A 80 -1.35 -3.72 -15.80
C LEU A 80 -2.85 -3.92 -15.93
N ASN A 81 -3.41 -5.00 -15.36
CA ASN A 81 -4.84 -5.27 -15.44
C ASN A 81 -5.66 -4.35 -14.51
N VAL A 82 -6.85 -3.99 -14.99
CA VAL A 82 -7.86 -3.29 -14.18
C VAL A 82 -8.53 -4.28 -13.21
N ALA A 83 -9.24 -3.75 -12.21
CA ALA A 83 -9.98 -4.59 -11.27
C ALA A 83 -11.03 -5.43 -12.00
N GLY A 84 -11.08 -6.74 -11.71
CA GLY A 84 -12.04 -7.67 -12.28
C GLY A 84 -11.66 -8.28 -13.64
N THR A 85 -10.53 -7.89 -14.25
CA THR A 85 -10.02 -8.54 -15.47
C THR A 85 -8.91 -9.55 -15.16
N PRO A 86 -8.67 -10.55 -16.04
CA PRO A 86 -7.63 -11.55 -15.86
C PRO A 86 -6.25 -10.95 -15.56
N ALA A 87 -5.40 -11.72 -14.89
CA ALA A 87 -4.09 -11.26 -14.47
C ALA A 87 -3.22 -10.81 -15.66
N TRP A 88 -2.54 -9.66 -15.50
CA TRP A 88 -1.57 -9.13 -16.46
C TRP A 88 -0.46 -8.38 -15.73
N PHE A 89 0.77 -8.87 -15.88
CA PHE A 89 1.97 -8.25 -15.32
C PHE A 89 3.00 -7.92 -16.39
N SER A 90 3.77 -6.87 -16.12
CA SER A 90 5.01 -6.57 -16.82
C SER A 90 6.18 -6.62 -15.85
N PHE A 91 7.20 -7.37 -16.22
CA PHE A 91 8.48 -7.49 -15.56
C PHE A 91 9.48 -6.63 -16.31
N ILE A 92 10.06 -5.64 -15.63
CA ILE A 92 10.95 -4.65 -16.23
C ILE A 92 12.31 -4.77 -15.57
N SER A 93 13.32 -4.99 -16.40
CA SER A 93 14.73 -5.05 -16.00
C SER A 93 15.21 -3.75 -15.34
N PRO A 94 16.29 -3.78 -14.53
CA PRO A 94 16.79 -2.60 -13.80
C PRO A 94 17.30 -1.46 -14.69
N ASP A 95 17.69 -1.77 -15.92
CA ASP A 95 18.20 -0.84 -16.93
C ASP A 95 17.12 -0.37 -17.91
N ASP A 96 15.89 -0.85 -17.77
CA ASP A 96 14.72 -0.51 -18.60
C ASP A 96 14.81 -1.00 -20.06
N ASP A 97 15.77 -1.87 -20.38
CA ASP A 97 16.00 -2.36 -21.75
C ASP A 97 15.18 -3.60 -22.11
N LEU A 98 14.82 -4.41 -21.09
CA LEU A 98 14.05 -5.65 -21.22
C LEU A 98 12.71 -5.55 -20.50
N HIS A 99 11.65 -5.90 -21.21
CA HIS A 99 10.28 -5.89 -20.74
C HIS A 99 9.62 -7.23 -21.09
N ILE A 100 9.24 -8.03 -20.09
CA ILE A 100 8.55 -9.30 -20.29
C ILE A 100 7.14 -9.18 -19.71
N GLN A 101 6.13 -9.47 -20.52
CA GLN A 101 4.74 -9.44 -20.10
C GLN A 101 4.18 -10.87 -20.00
N VAL A 102 3.39 -11.12 -18.96
CA VAL A 102 2.68 -12.39 -18.75
C VAL A 102 1.24 -12.08 -18.41
N ARG A 103 0.29 -12.70 -19.12
CA ARG A 103 -1.14 -12.46 -18.90
C ARG A 103 -2.03 -13.64 -19.26
N ALA A 104 -3.20 -13.69 -18.63
CA ALA A 104 -4.21 -14.74 -18.83
C ALA A 104 -5.27 -14.38 -19.90
N MET A 105 -4.92 -13.55 -20.89
CA MET A 105 -5.79 -13.20 -22.02
C MET A 105 -4.97 -12.85 -23.29
N PRO A 106 -5.47 -13.14 -24.51
CA PRO A 106 -4.72 -12.88 -25.75
C PRO A 106 -4.40 -11.40 -25.95
N TYR A 107 -3.29 -11.10 -26.64
CA TYR A 107 -2.95 -9.76 -27.12
C TYR A 107 -3.96 -9.26 -28.18
N ASP A 108 -4.40 -8.01 -28.02
CA ASP A 108 -5.33 -7.30 -28.93
C ASP A 108 -4.78 -5.89 -29.17
N ASP A 109 -3.52 -5.84 -29.58
CA ASP A 109 -2.79 -4.62 -29.91
C ASP A 109 -1.85 -4.90 -31.09
N ASP A 110 -1.42 -3.82 -31.75
CA ASP A 110 -0.52 -3.90 -32.91
C ASP A 110 0.97 -3.83 -32.48
N VAL A 111 1.30 -4.19 -31.24
CA VAL A 111 2.67 -4.10 -30.73
C VAL A 111 3.50 -5.23 -31.34
N VAL A 112 4.60 -4.87 -32.01
CA VAL A 112 5.56 -5.84 -32.55
C VAL A 112 6.49 -6.29 -31.43
N ALA A 113 6.24 -7.49 -30.92
CA ALA A 113 7.09 -8.11 -29.93
C ALA A 113 8.39 -8.65 -30.56
N ALA A 114 9.47 -8.67 -29.77
CA ALA A 114 10.68 -9.39 -30.16
C ALA A 114 10.47 -10.91 -30.02
N ILE A 115 9.72 -11.33 -29.00
CA ILE A 115 9.32 -12.72 -28.75
C ILE A 115 7.86 -12.71 -28.29
N GLU A 116 7.04 -13.62 -28.81
CA GLU A 116 5.67 -13.83 -28.33
C GLU A 116 5.37 -15.33 -28.31
N GLU A 117 4.91 -15.84 -27.16
CA GLU A 117 4.57 -17.24 -26.98
C GLU A 117 3.23 -17.40 -26.26
N THR A 118 2.57 -18.52 -26.52
CA THR A 118 1.39 -18.96 -25.76
C THR A 118 1.69 -20.31 -25.14
N ILE A 119 1.57 -20.40 -23.82
CA ILE A 119 1.70 -21.66 -23.08
C ILE A 119 0.34 -22.06 -22.52
N THR A 120 0.09 -23.36 -22.41
CA THR A 120 -1.14 -23.89 -21.82
C THR A 120 -0.80 -24.67 -20.55
N LEU A 121 -1.34 -24.24 -19.43
CA LEU A 121 -1.16 -24.84 -18.10
C LEU A 121 -2.53 -25.20 -17.53
N ASN A 122 -2.80 -26.49 -17.28
CA ASN A 122 -4.07 -26.97 -16.71
C ASN A 122 -5.32 -26.32 -17.39
N ASP A 123 -5.40 -26.40 -18.71
CA ASP A 123 -6.46 -25.80 -19.54
C ASP A 123 -6.54 -24.26 -19.53
N THR A 124 -5.60 -23.58 -18.88
CA THR A 124 -5.45 -22.12 -18.91
C THR A 124 -4.37 -21.72 -19.91
N SER A 125 -4.73 -20.92 -20.91
CA SER A 125 -3.74 -20.33 -21.82
C SER A 125 -3.17 -19.03 -21.23
N LEU A 126 -1.84 -18.96 -21.17
CA LEU A 126 -1.10 -17.77 -20.78
C LEU A 126 -0.33 -17.25 -22.00
N TYR A 127 -0.33 -15.93 -22.12
CA TYR A 127 0.25 -15.22 -23.25
C TYR A 127 1.46 -14.43 -22.75
N LEU A 128 2.63 -14.77 -23.28
CA LEU A 128 3.91 -14.21 -22.91
C LEU A 128 4.42 -13.34 -24.04
N ARG A 129 5.01 -12.19 -23.70
CA ARG A 129 5.58 -11.28 -24.68
C ARG A 129 6.87 -10.67 -24.18
N GLY A 130 7.95 -10.80 -24.95
CA GLY A 130 9.23 -10.15 -24.75
C GLY A 130 9.36 -8.91 -25.63
N LEU A 131 9.67 -7.78 -25.01
CA LEU A 131 9.91 -6.47 -25.62
C LEU A 131 11.33 -6.02 -25.29
N THR A 132 12.01 -5.40 -26.25
CA THR A 132 13.33 -4.79 -26.06
C THR A 132 13.50 -3.60 -27.00
N GLU A 133 14.17 -2.54 -26.54
CA GLU A 133 14.44 -1.34 -27.35
C GLU A 133 15.70 -1.47 -28.21
N THR A 134 16.69 -2.24 -27.74
CA THR A 134 18.04 -2.28 -28.31
C THR A 134 18.28 -3.45 -29.26
N GLY A 135 17.27 -4.30 -29.50
CA GLY A 135 17.42 -5.52 -30.30
C GLY A 135 18.32 -6.57 -29.64
N ALA A 136 18.53 -6.47 -28.32
CA ALA A 136 19.35 -7.37 -27.51
C ALA A 136 18.65 -8.74 -27.32
N SER A 137 18.49 -9.49 -28.41
CA SER A 137 17.70 -10.72 -28.48
C SER A 137 18.16 -11.79 -27.50
N ASP A 138 19.47 -11.95 -27.31
CA ASP A 138 20.02 -13.08 -26.54
C ASP A 138 19.77 -12.92 -25.04
N HIS A 139 19.89 -11.69 -24.53
CA HIS A 139 19.56 -11.37 -23.15
C HIS A 139 18.05 -11.46 -22.89
N LEU A 140 17.24 -10.98 -23.85
CA LEU A 140 15.79 -11.11 -23.76
C LEU A 140 15.36 -12.58 -23.71
N GLN A 141 15.86 -13.43 -24.61
CA GLN A 141 15.53 -14.86 -24.66
C GLN A 141 15.88 -15.54 -23.33
N THR A 142 17.07 -15.29 -22.79
CA THR A 142 17.50 -15.89 -21.52
C THR A 142 16.53 -15.59 -20.37
N HIS A 143 16.09 -14.34 -20.25
CA HIS A 143 15.15 -13.95 -19.20
C HIS A 143 13.71 -14.37 -19.50
N PHE A 144 13.33 -14.41 -20.77
CA PHE A 144 12.03 -14.90 -21.24
C PHE A 144 11.86 -16.37 -20.87
N ASP A 145 12.83 -17.22 -21.23
CA ASP A 145 12.86 -18.64 -20.90
C ASP A 145 12.83 -18.84 -19.38
N TRP A 146 13.63 -18.07 -18.63
CA TRP A 146 13.64 -18.15 -17.18
C TRP A 146 12.26 -17.83 -16.59
N ILE A 147 11.59 -16.77 -17.03
CA ILE A 147 10.25 -16.42 -16.52
C ILE A 147 9.28 -17.54 -16.88
N GLN A 148 9.28 -18.02 -18.12
CA GLN A 148 8.42 -19.10 -18.59
C GLN A 148 8.57 -20.38 -17.75
N ASP A 149 9.81 -20.79 -17.45
CA ASP A 149 10.11 -21.96 -16.62
C ASP A 149 9.66 -21.81 -15.16
N HIS A 150 9.46 -20.57 -14.69
CA HIS A 150 9.00 -20.25 -13.33
C HIS A 150 7.50 -19.91 -13.27
N ILE A 151 6.74 -20.17 -14.33
CA ILE A 151 5.28 -20.11 -14.27
C ILE A 151 4.75 -21.47 -13.81
N THR A 152 3.90 -21.44 -12.79
CA THR A 152 3.20 -22.61 -12.27
C THR A 152 1.69 -22.36 -12.26
N PRO A 153 0.87 -23.37 -12.59
CA PRO A 153 -0.57 -23.24 -12.48
C PRO A 153 -0.97 -23.14 -11.00
N ASN A 154 -2.00 -22.34 -10.72
CA ASN A 154 -2.67 -22.43 -9.42
C ASN A 154 -3.72 -23.55 -9.47
N ASN A 155 -3.81 -24.33 -8.37
CA ASN A 155 -4.80 -25.40 -8.20
C ASN A 155 -6.16 -24.87 -7.76
#